data_AF-A0A2T2SRJ3-F1
#
_entry.id   AF-A0A2T2SRJ3-F1
#
_cell.length_a   1.000
_cell.length_b   1.000
_cell.length_c   1.000
_cell.angle_alpha   90.00
_cell.angle_beta   90.00
_cell.angle_gamma   90.00
#
_symmetry.space_group_name_H-M   'P 1'
#
loop_
_entity.id
_entity.type
_entity.pdbx_description
1 polymer ?
#
loop_
_entity_poly.entity_id
_entity_poly.type
_entity_poly.pdbx_seq_one_letter_code
_entity_poly.pdbx_strand_id
1 'polypeptide(L)'
;MPITFPPAVRNAWGADVTDEVARVLDETFERRAVSRGEFHEVTGRLDVIEERLDGIDGRLDRMDERLNQMDQRFDAMNARMDERFDALNARMDERFDAMNARIDEGFNTMNRRMDERSEHIDEKLGKMNARIDQVHEAMRVQTRWTVGTIALFGTIVTVLLAIAQFTAG
;
A
#
# COMPACT_ATOMS: atom_id res chain seq x y z
N MET A 1 61.49 -59.31 12.95
CA MET A 1 62.43 -60.28 13.58
C MET A 1 61.85 -61.65 13.29
N PRO A 2 62.63 -62.59 12.71
CA PRO A 2 62.10 -63.90 12.40
C PRO A 2 61.63 -64.59 13.69
N ILE A 3 60.42 -65.13 13.66
CA ILE A 3 59.86 -65.87 14.80
C ILE A 3 60.72 -67.10 15.04
N THR A 4 61.20 -67.27 16.27
CA THR A 4 62.01 -68.44 16.65
C THR A 4 61.37 -69.16 17.83
N PHE A 5 61.31 -70.48 17.73
CA PHE A 5 60.74 -71.31 18.78
C PHE A 5 61.79 -71.67 19.85
N PRO A 6 61.42 -71.71 21.14
CA PRO A 6 62.30 -72.15 22.21
C PRO A 6 62.84 -73.58 22.00
N PRO A 7 64.02 -73.92 22.55
CA PRO A 7 64.66 -75.23 22.34
C PRO A 7 63.78 -76.42 22.74
N ALA A 8 62.95 -76.27 23.78
CA ALA A 8 62.03 -77.31 24.23
C ALA A 8 61.00 -77.70 23.15
N VAL A 9 60.51 -76.72 22.38
CA VAL A 9 59.53 -76.93 21.31
C VAL A 9 60.23 -77.51 20.08
N ARG A 10 61.43 -77.01 19.75
CA ARG A 10 62.25 -77.53 18.64
C ARG A 10 62.61 -79.00 18.83
N ASN A 11 62.94 -79.40 20.05
CA ASN A 11 63.26 -80.79 20.37
C ASN A 11 62.03 -81.70 20.37
N ALA A 12 60.85 -81.17 20.74
CA ALA A 12 59.62 -81.94 20.80
C ALA A 12 58.97 -82.17 19.42
N TRP A 13 59.01 -81.18 18.54
CA TRP A 13 58.30 -81.21 17.25
C TRP A 13 59.23 -81.44 16.04
N GLY A 14 60.54 -81.40 16.26
CA GLY A 14 61.55 -81.49 15.20
C GLY A 14 61.80 -80.14 14.54
N ALA A 15 63.05 -79.93 14.09
CA ALA A 15 63.50 -78.66 13.51
C ALA A 15 62.68 -78.27 12.27
N ASP A 16 62.42 -79.22 11.37
CA ASP A 16 61.71 -78.99 10.11
C ASP A 16 60.29 -78.45 10.32
N VAL A 17 59.55 -79.01 11.28
CA VAL A 17 58.18 -78.57 11.60
C VAL A 17 58.20 -77.21 12.27
N THR A 18 59.14 -76.96 13.20
CA THR A 18 59.23 -75.64 13.84
C THR A 18 59.65 -74.54 12.89
N ASP A 19 60.50 -74.83 11.92
CA ASP A 19 60.94 -73.85 10.93
C ASP A 19 59.82 -73.55 9.92
N GLU A 20 59.03 -74.55 9.52
CA GLU A 20 57.88 -74.34 8.64
C GLU A 20 56.75 -73.56 9.34
N VAL A 21 56.45 -73.86 10.61
CA VAL A 21 55.47 -73.08 11.39
C VAL A 21 55.99 -71.66 11.63
N ALA A 22 57.30 -71.48 11.87
CA ALA A 22 57.88 -70.16 12.03
C ALA A 22 57.74 -69.34 10.75
N ARG A 23 58.02 -69.96 9.60
CA ARG A 23 57.85 -69.36 8.26
C ARG A 23 56.40 -68.95 8.00
N VAL A 24 55.43 -69.84 8.27
CA VAL A 24 54.00 -69.56 8.06
C VAL A 24 53.51 -68.45 8.98
N LEU A 25 53.94 -68.44 10.25
CA LEU A 25 53.60 -67.38 11.19
C LEU A 25 54.21 -66.05 10.74
N ASP A 26 55.49 -66.01 10.39
CA ASP A 26 56.17 -64.80 9.93
C ASP A 26 55.50 -64.24 8.67
N GLU A 27 55.18 -65.10 7.70
CA GLU A 27 54.44 -64.73 6.48
C GLU A 27 53.02 -64.21 6.79
N THR A 28 52.33 -64.80 7.76
CA THR A 28 50.97 -64.38 8.14
C THR A 28 51.01 -63.06 8.92
N PHE A 29 51.99 -62.87 9.80
CA PHE A 29 52.20 -61.63 10.53
C PHE A 29 52.59 -60.51 9.57
N GLU A 30 53.50 -60.72 8.63
CA GLU A 30 53.85 -59.73 7.60
C GLU A 30 52.65 -59.37 6.72
N ARG A 31 51.81 -60.34 6.31
CA ARG A 31 50.59 -60.07 5.51
C ARG A 31 49.50 -59.32 6.26
N ARG A 32 49.45 -59.41 7.60
CA ARG A 32 48.35 -58.86 8.43
C ARG A 32 48.80 -57.68 9.31
N ALA A 33 50.10 -57.51 9.54
CA ALA A 33 50.63 -56.41 10.31
C ALA A 33 50.59 -55.14 9.45
N VAL A 34 49.79 -54.19 9.92
CA VAL A 34 49.88 -52.81 9.44
C VAL A 34 51.23 -52.27 9.89
N SER A 35 52.02 -51.74 8.96
CA SER A 35 53.32 -51.19 9.28
C SER A 35 53.16 -49.96 10.19
N ARG A 36 54.12 -49.72 11.09
CA ARG A 36 54.15 -48.47 11.87
C ARG A 36 54.09 -47.22 10.98
N GLY A 37 54.61 -47.30 9.75
CA GLY A 37 54.53 -46.22 8.76
C GLY A 37 53.10 -45.92 8.32
N GLU A 38 52.29 -46.94 8.04
CA GLU A 38 50.88 -46.78 7.65
C GLU A 38 50.05 -46.23 8.80
N PHE A 39 50.34 -46.63 10.04
CA PHE A 39 49.70 -46.05 11.23
C PHE A 39 50.04 -44.57 11.38
N HIS A 40 51.31 -44.18 11.21
CA HIS A 40 51.72 -42.78 11.27
C HIS A 40 51.11 -41.93 10.14
N GLU A 41 50.94 -42.49 8.95
CA GLU A 41 50.25 -41.82 7.84
C GLU A 41 48.77 -41.58 8.18
N VAL A 42 48.08 -42.58 8.73
CA VAL A 42 46.69 -42.44 9.16
C VAL A 42 46.56 -41.39 10.27
N THR A 43 47.43 -41.39 11.28
CA THR A 43 47.39 -40.36 12.33
C THR A 43 47.66 -38.97 11.76
N GLY A 44 48.64 -38.81 10.88
CA GLY A 44 48.90 -37.50 10.25
C GLY A 44 47.72 -37.00 9.41
N ARG A 45 47.00 -37.91 8.73
CA ARG A 45 45.77 -37.55 8.02
C ARG A 45 44.65 -37.16 8.96
N LEU A 46 44.56 -37.77 10.15
CA LEU A 46 43.58 -37.41 11.17
C LEU A 46 43.88 -36.02 11.75
N ASP A 47 45.14 -35.71 12.03
CA ASP A 47 45.55 -34.37 12.51
C ASP A 47 45.16 -33.27 11.50
N VAL A 48 45.37 -33.52 10.21
CA VAL A 48 44.96 -32.59 9.14
C VAL A 48 43.43 -32.48 9.05
N ILE A 49 42.68 -33.56 9.31
CA ILE A 49 41.22 -33.51 9.34
C ILE A 49 40.75 -32.67 10.54
N GLU A 50 41.36 -32.84 11.71
CA GLU A 50 41.06 -32.07 12.91
C GLU A 50 41.28 -30.57 12.69
N GLU A 51 42.43 -30.17 12.14
CA GLU A 51 42.70 -28.76 11.81
C GLU A 51 41.66 -28.19 10.81
N ARG A 52 41.25 -29.00 9.83
CA ARG A 52 40.22 -28.58 8.86
C ARG A 52 38.84 -28.45 9.50
N LEU A 53 38.51 -29.29 10.48
CA LEU A 53 37.25 -29.22 11.23
C LEU A 53 37.22 -27.97 12.10
N ASP A 54 38.30 -27.67 12.84
CA ASP A 54 38.43 -26.41 13.60
C ASP A 54 38.28 -25.18 12.69
N GLY A 55 38.87 -25.24 11.49
CA GLY A 55 38.73 -24.21 10.47
C GLY A 55 37.29 -24.07 9.94
N ILE A 56 36.52 -25.15 9.89
CA ILE A 56 35.10 -25.13 9.51
C ILE A 56 34.27 -24.54 10.65
N ASP A 57 34.49 -24.95 11.89
CA ASP A 57 33.77 -24.44 13.07
C ASP A 57 33.94 -22.93 13.19
N GLY A 58 35.18 -22.43 13.08
CA GLY A 58 35.41 -20.98 13.09
C GLY A 58 34.78 -20.24 11.90
N ARG A 59 34.54 -20.90 10.76
CA ARG A 59 33.78 -20.31 9.64
C ARG A 59 32.28 -20.31 9.91
N LEU A 60 31.74 -21.34 10.55
CA LEU A 60 30.35 -21.42 10.95
C LEU A 60 30.02 -20.35 12.00
N ASP A 61 30.86 -20.17 13.02
CA ASP A 61 30.70 -19.10 14.01
C ASP A 61 30.63 -17.71 13.36
N ARG A 62 31.51 -17.46 12.38
CA ARG A 62 31.49 -16.19 11.62
C ARG A 62 30.25 -16.06 10.72
N MET A 63 29.69 -17.17 10.24
CA MET A 63 28.45 -17.14 9.47
C MET A 63 27.27 -16.81 10.39
N ASP A 64 27.20 -17.45 11.56
CA ASP A 64 26.14 -17.20 12.55
C ASP A 64 26.15 -15.74 13.01
N GLU A 65 27.33 -15.18 13.31
CA GLU A 65 27.45 -13.77 13.66
C GLU A 65 26.97 -12.84 12.53
N ARG A 66 27.30 -13.16 11.27
CA ARG A 66 26.83 -12.39 10.11
C ARG A 66 25.32 -12.50 9.91
N LEU A 67 24.73 -13.67 10.16
CA LEU A 67 23.29 -13.87 10.08
C LEU A 67 22.57 -13.08 11.17
N ASN A 68 23.05 -13.13 12.41
CA ASN A 68 22.52 -12.32 13.52
C ASN A 68 22.57 -10.81 13.20
N GLN A 69 23.67 -10.33 12.61
CA GLN A 69 23.78 -8.94 12.17
C GLN A 69 22.81 -8.60 11.01
N MET A 70 22.55 -9.55 10.11
CA MET A 70 21.55 -9.37 9.06
C MET A 70 20.15 -9.26 9.65
N ASP A 71 19.79 -10.15 10.58
CA ASP A 71 18.48 -10.13 11.25
C ASP A 71 18.24 -8.79 11.98
N GLN A 72 19.22 -8.31 12.75
CA GLN A 72 19.14 -7.00 13.40
C GLN A 72 18.96 -5.84 12.41
N ARG A 73 19.61 -5.91 11.24
CA ARG A 73 19.46 -4.90 10.18
C ARG A 73 18.08 -4.97 9.54
N PHE A 74 17.53 -6.18 9.34
CA PHE A 74 16.17 -6.35 8.83
C PHE A 74 15.13 -5.82 9.82
N ASP A 75 15.26 -6.13 11.11
CA ASP A 75 14.38 -5.61 12.16
C ASP A 75 14.42 -4.08 12.22
N ALA A 76 15.61 -3.48 12.19
CA ALA A 76 15.76 -2.03 12.16
C ALA A 76 15.16 -1.40 10.89
N MET A 77 15.27 -2.07 9.74
CA MET A 77 14.68 -1.61 8.49
C MET A 77 13.15 -1.67 8.54
N ASN A 78 12.58 -2.75 9.07
CA ASN A 78 11.14 -2.92 9.25
C ASN A 78 10.57 -1.84 10.19
N ALA A 79 11.18 -1.65 11.36
CA ALA A 79 10.75 -0.62 12.31
C ALA A 79 10.77 0.79 11.69
N ARG A 80 11.80 1.10 10.90
CA ARG A 80 11.89 2.39 10.17
C ARG A 80 10.85 2.52 9.07
N MET A 81 10.48 1.41 8.40
CA MET A 81 9.40 1.42 7.41
C MET A 81 8.07 1.68 8.10
N ASP A 82 7.76 0.99 9.19
CA ASP A 82 6.53 1.17 9.95
C ASP A 82 6.37 2.62 10.43
N GLU A 83 7.42 3.19 11.04
CA GLU A 83 7.41 4.59 11.48
C GLU A 83 7.15 5.56 10.32
N ARG A 84 7.74 5.30 9.14
CA ARG A 84 7.53 6.11 7.94
C ARG A 84 6.11 5.98 7.39
N PHE A 85 5.54 4.79 7.41
CA PHE A 85 4.17 4.56 6.98
C PHE A 85 3.17 5.24 7.91
N ASP A 86 3.37 5.13 9.22
CA ASP A 86 2.53 5.80 10.22
C ASP A 86 2.60 7.32 10.08
N ALA A 87 3.81 7.88 9.90
CA ALA A 87 3.99 9.31 9.68
C ALA A 87 3.35 9.79 8.35
N LEU A 88 3.38 8.95 7.31
CA LEU A 88 2.74 9.27 6.04
C LEU A 88 1.21 9.23 6.15
N ASN A 89 0.66 8.21 6.83
CA ASN A 89 -0.77 8.10 7.09
C ASN A 89 -1.27 9.30 7.89
N ALA A 90 -0.61 9.66 8.99
CA ALA A 90 -0.98 10.82 9.79
C ALA A 90 -0.98 12.13 8.99
N ARG A 91 0.02 12.34 8.12
CA ARG A 91 0.08 13.51 7.22
C ARG A 91 -1.01 13.51 6.16
N MET A 92 -1.39 12.32 5.68
CA MET A 92 -2.49 12.18 4.72
C MET A 92 -3.82 12.50 5.38
N ASP A 93 -4.08 11.96 6.58
CA ASP A 93 -5.28 12.25 7.36
C ASP A 93 -5.41 13.75 7.64
N GLU A 94 -4.35 14.40 8.12
CA GLU A 94 -4.34 15.85 8.36
C GLU A 94 -4.62 16.65 7.08
N ARG A 95 -4.07 16.22 5.93
CA ARG A 95 -4.35 16.85 4.64
C ARG A 95 -5.78 16.64 4.18
N PHE A 96 -6.36 15.46 4.41
CA PHE A 96 -7.75 15.18 4.09
C PHE A 96 -8.69 16.01 4.95
N ASP A 97 -8.45 16.11 6.25
CA ASP A 97 -9.23 16.95 7.16
C ASP A 97 -9.15 18.42 6.77
N ALA A 98 -7.95 18.92 6.46
CA ALA A 98 -7.78 20.28 5.97
C ALA A 98 -8.50 20.53 4.64
N MET A 99 -8.51 19.53 3.74
CA MET A 99 -9.23 19.63 2.47
C MET A 99 -10.74 19.65 2.68
N ASN A 100 -11.26 18.78 3.55
CA ASN A 100 -12.69 18.74 3.91
C ASN A 100 -13.14 20.08 4.50
N ALA A 101 -12.37 20.63 5.45
CA ALA A 101 -12.68 21.94 6.04
C ALA A 101 -12.74 23.06 4.99
N ARG A 102 -11.83 23.08 4.01
CA ARG A 102 -11.85 24.06 2.90
C ARG A 102 -13.04 23.88 1.97
N ILE A 103 -13.43 22.63 1.72
CA ILE A 103 -14.62 22.32 0.92
C ILE A 103 -15.88 22.82 1.64
N ASP A 104 -16.01 22.54 2.94
CA ASP A 104 -17.14 23.01 3.76
C ASP A 104 -17.21 24.54 3.80
N GLU A 105 -16.08 25.22 3.98
CA GLU A 105 -16.02 26.69 3.93
C GLU A 105 -16.44 27.22 2.55
N GLY A 106 -16.00 26.57 1.47
CA GLY A 106 -16.38 26.88 0.10
C GLY A 106 -17.89 26.73 -0.13
N PHE A 107 -18.49 25.63 0.33
CA PHE A 107 -19.94 25.41 0.26
C PHE A 107 -20.71 26.45 1.06
N ASN A 108 -20.30 26.74 2.30
CA ASN A 108 -20.95 27.76 3.13
C ASN A 108 -20.91 29.14 2.48
N THR A 109 -19.79 29.49 1.84
CA THR A 109 -19.64 30.75 1.12
C THR A 109 -20.50 30.80 -0.13
N MET A 110 -20.58 29.70 -0.88
CA MET A 110 -21.47 29.59 -2.04
C MET A 110 -22.94 29.70 -1.65
N ASN A 111 -23.34 29.05 -0.56
CA ASN A 111 -24.72 29.06 -0.06
C ASN A 111 -25.14 30.49 0.31
N ARG A 112 -24.31 31.19 1.09
CA ARG A 112 -24.54 32.60 1.46
C ARG A 112 -24.70 33.50 0.24
N ARG A 113 -23.83 33.34 -0.77
CA ARG A 113 -23.92 34.11 -2.02
C ARG A 113 -25.19 33.78 -2.82
N MET A 114 -25.65 32.53 -2.75
CA MET A 114 -26.89 32.11 -3.39
C MET A 114 -28.11 32.69 -2.67
N ASP A 115 -28.10 32.72 -1.34
CA ASP A 115 -29.13 33.36 -0.52
C ASP A 115 -29.23 34.87 -0.82
N GLU A 116 -28.11 35.59 -0.77
CA GLU A 116 -28.04 37.01 -1.12
C GLU A 116 -28.56 37.28 -2.54
N ARG A 117 -28.23 36.40 -3.49
CA ARG A 117 -28.72 36.51 -4.86
C ARG A 117 -30.20 36.23 -4.97
N SER A 118 -30.73 35.29 -4.19
CA SER A 118 -32.16 34.99 -4.14
C SER A 118 -32.93 36.18 -3.59
N GLU A 119 -32.48 36.77 -2.48
CA GLU A 119 -33.08 37.99 -1.91
C GLU A 119 -33.10 39.15 -2.90
N HIS A 120 -32.00 39.36 -3.63
CA HIS A 120 -31.94 40.40 -4.66
C HIS A 120 -32.91 40.15 -5.82
N ILE A 121 -33.10 38.88 -6.21
CA ILE A 121 -34.08 38.50 -7.23
C ILE A 121 -35.49 38.76 -6.72
N ASP A 122 -35.81 38.36 -5.50
CA ASP A 122 -37.12 38.58 -4.89
C ASP A 122 -37.46 40.07 -4.78
N GLU A 123 -36.49 40.91 -4.39
CA GLU A 123 -36.66 42.36 -4.36
C GLU A 123 -36.96 42.92 -5.76
N LYS A 124 -36.22 42.47 -6.77
CA LYS A 124 -36.40 42.92 -8.16
C LYS A 124 -37.76 42.46 -8.73
N LEU A 125 -38.17 41.23 -8.44
CA LEU A 125 -39.48 40.70 -8.80
C LEU A 125 -40.60 41.47 -8.10
N GLY A 126 -40.44 41.80 -6.81
CA GLY A 126 -41.37 42.65 -6.08
C GLY A 126 -41.54 44.04 -6.71
N LYS A 127 -40.43 44.70 -7.05
CA LYS A 127 -40.44 46.00 -7.77
C LYS A 127 -41.11 45.88 -9.15
N MET A 128 -40.87 44.79 -9.87
CA MET A 128 -41.52 44.54 -11.16
C MET A 128 -43.03 44.35 -11.01
N ASN A 129 -43.47 43.55 -10.03
CA ASN A 129 -44.90 43.34 -9.76
C ASN A 129 -45.59 44.66 -9.42
N ALA A 130 -45.01 45.48 -8.53
CA ALA A 130 -45.55 46.80 -8.21
C ALA A 130 -45.66 47.71 -9.45
N ARG A 131 -44.67 47.66 -10.35
CA ARG A 131 -44.71 48.41 -11.62
C ARG A 131 -45.79 47.88 -12.57
N ILE A 132 -45.98 46.57 -12.64
CA ILE A 132 -47.04 45.93 -13.43
C ILE A 132 -48.41 46.35 -12.90
N ASP A 133 -48.61 46.36 -11.58
CA ASP A 133 -49.86 46.80 -10.95
C ASP A 133 -50.14 48.28 -11.27
N GLN A 134 -49.11 49.12 -11.21
CA GLN A 134 -49.21 50.55 -11.54
C GLN A 134 -49.59 50.77 -13.01
N VAL A 135 -49.01 49.99 -13.93
CA VAL A 135 -49.34 50.01 -15.36
C VAL A 135 -50.77 49.50 -15.59
N HIS A 136 -51.18 48.43 -14.92
CA HIS A 136 -52.55 47.91 -15.01
C HIS A 136 -53.57 48.95 -14.55
N GLU A 137 -53.31 49.65 -13.46
CA GLU A 137 -54.23 50.67 -12.94
C GLU A 137 -54.32 51.88 -13.87
N ALA A 138 -53.18 52.36 -14.38
CA ALA A 138 -53.15 53.44 -15.38
C ALA A 138 -53.93 53.04 -16.66
N MET A 139 -53.75 51.79 -17.11
CA MET A 139 -54.46 51.26 -18.27
C MET A 139 -55.97 51.18 -18.01
N ARG A 140 -56.41 50.76 -16.81
CA ARG A 140 -57.85 50.75 -16.45
C ARG A 140 -58.48 52.13 -16.49
N VAL A 141 -57.80 53.14 -15.96
CA VAL A 141 -58.30 54.53 -16.02
C VAL A 141 -58.42 54.97 -17.47
N GLN A 142 -57.41 54.68 -18.30
CA GLN A 142 -57.43 54.98 -19.74
C GLN A 142 -58.59 54.26 -20.44
N THR A 143 -58.79 52.95 -20.19
CA THR A 143 -59.90 52.17 -20.75
C THR A 143 -61.26 52.74 -20.34
N ARG A 144 -61.45 53.14 -19.07
CA ARG A 144 -62.72 53.73 -18.61
C ARG A 144 -63.03 55.03 -19.35
N TRP A 145 -62.03 55.89 -19.54
CA TRP A 145 -62.20 57.14 -20.29
C TRP A 145 -62.47 56.90 -21.78
N THR A 146 -61.73 56.00 -22.44
CA THR A 146 -61.94 55.73 -23.88
C THR A 146 -63.27 55.04 -24.15
N VAL A 147 -63.72 54.14 -23.27
CA VAL A 147 -65.08 53.56 -23.37
C VAL A 147 -66.14 54.67 -23.23
N GLY A 148 -65.95 55.60 -22.29
CA GLY A 148 -66.84 56.75 -22.14
C GLY A 148 -66.89 57.66 -23.37
N THR A 149 -65.74 57.96 -23.99
CA THR A 149 -65.71 58.77 -25.22
C THR A 149 -66.34 58.05 -26.41
N ILE A 150 -66.08 56.74 -26.58
CA ILE A 150 -66.73 55.92 -27.62
C ILE A 150 -68.25 55.91 -27.44
N ALA A 151 -68.74 55.73 -26.21
CA ALA A 151 -70.17 55.76 -25.90
C ALA A 151 -70.79 57.14 -26.22
N LEU A 152 -70.13 58.24 -25.85
CA LEU A 152 -70.57 59.60 -26.16
C LEU A 152 -70.69 59.81 -27.69
N PHE A 153 -69.65 59.47 -28.46
CA PHE A 153 -69.72 59.55 -29.92
C PHE A 153 -70.86 58.73 -30.49
N GLY A 154 -71.08 57.51 -29.99
CA GLY A 154 -72.22 56.67 -30.37
C GLY A 154 -73.56 57.38 -30.13
N THR A 155 -73.77 57.96 -28.95
CA THR A 155 -75.01 58.72 -28.65
C THR A 155 -75.20 59.94 -29.55
N ILE A 156 -74.13 60.68 -29.86
CA ILE A 156 -74.18 61.82 -30.78
C ILE A 156 -74.65 61.36 -32.17
N VAL A 157 -74.07 60.27 -32.69
CA VAL A 157 -74.46 59.70 -33.98
C VAL A 157 -75.94 59.28 -33.97
N THR A 158 -76.41 58.63 -32.91
CA THR A 158 -77.83 58.23 -32.79
C THR A 158 -78.78 59.43 -32.77
N VAL A 159 -78.45 60.49 -32.02
CA VAL A 159 -79.27 61.72 -31.97
C VAL A 159 -79.32 62.41 -33.32
N LEU A 160 -78.18 62.54 -34.01
CA LEU A 160 -78.12 63.13 -35.34
C LEU A 160 -78.97 62.36 -36.36
N LEU A 161 -78.94 61.02 -36.31
CA LEU A 161 -79.80 60.18 -37.16
C LEU A 161 -81.28 60.39 -36.86
N ALA A 162 -81.68 60.50 -35.59
CA ALA A 162 -83.06 60.76 -35.20
C ALA A 162 -83.56 62.13 -35.69
N ILE A 163 -82.72 63.17 -35.57
CA ILE A 163 -83.02 64.50 -36.12
C ILE A 163 -83.15 64.44 -37.64
N ALA A 164 -82.23 63.76 -38.32
CA ALA A 164 -82.25 63.62 -39.78
C ALA A 164 -83.55 62.92 -40.26
N GLN A 165 -83.98 61.86 -39.57
CA GLN A 165 -85.25 61.18 -39.87
C GLN A 165 -86.45 62.09 -39.67
N PHE A 166 -86.47 62.93 -38.63
CA PHE A 166 -87.55 63.88 -38.37
C PHE A 166 -87.60 65.02 -39.39
N THR A 167 -86.44 65.45 -39.91
CA THR A 167 -86.39 66.50 -40.96
C THR A 167 -86.69 65.96 -42.37
N ALA A 168 -86.64 64.65 -42.59
CA ALA A 168 -86.86 64.00 -43.88
C ALA A 168 -88.27 63.42 -44.07
N GLY A 169 -89.14 63.48 -43.05
CA GLY A 169 -90.54 63.04 -43.11
C GLY A 169 -91.52 64.20 -43.02
#